data_AF-A0A060BMJ2-F1
#
_entry.id   AF-A0A060BMJ2-F1
#
_cell.length_a   1.000
_cell.length_b   1.000
_cell.length_c   1.000
_cell.angle_alpha   90.00
_cell.angle_beta   90.00
_cell.angle_gamma   90.00
#
_symmetry.space_group_name_H-M   'P 1'
#
loop_
_entity.id
_entity.type
_entity.pdbx_description
1 polymer ?
#
loop_
_entity_poly.entity_id
_entity_poly.type
_entity_poly.pdbx_seq_one_letter_code
_entity_poly.pdbx_strand_id
1 'polypeptide(L)' 'MGWPLAALLALTALRLALTAILPLTPDEAYYFTWAQHLQAGYLDHPPMVALWIRLGTALLGDTPLGIRLLGP' A
#
# COMPACT_ATOMS: atom_id res chain seq x y z
N MET A 1 6.15 22.06 -24.56
CA MET A 1 4.94 21.28 -24.26
C MET A 1 5.16 20.08 -23.32
N GLY A 2 6.30 19.95 -22.61
CA GLY A 2 6.62 18.77 -21.78
C GLY A 2 6.51 18.96 -20.26
N TRP A 3 6.33 20.20 -19.80
CA TRP A 3 6.26 20.51 -18.37
C TRP A 3 5.10 19.83 -17.59
N PRO A 4 3.90 19.56 -18.16
CA PRO A 4 2.87 18.85 -17.39
C PRO A 4 3.25 17.39 -17.11
N LEU A 5 3.91 16.72 -18.06
CA LEU A 5 4.42 15.36 -17.86
C LEU A 5 5.52 15.33 -16.80
N ALA A 6 6.45 16.29 -16.86
CA ALA A 6 7.49 16.43 -15.84
C ALA A 6 6.90 16.69 -14.44
N ALA A 7 5.89 17.56 -14.34
CA ALA A 7 5.20 17.83 -13.09
C ALA A 7 4.48 16.59 -12.54
N LEU A 8 3.79 15.83 -13.41
CA LEU A 8 3.15 14.57 -13.03
C LEU A 8 4.17 13.56 -12.50
N LEU A 9 5.28 13.35 -13.22
CA LEU A 9 6.34 12.45 -12.79
C LEU A 9 6.94 12.88 -11.44
N ALA A 10 7.18 14.17 -11.25
CA ALA A 10 7.69 14.71 -9.99
C ALA A 10 6.71 14.49 -8.83
N LEU A 11 5.41 14.72 -9.04
CA LEU A 11 4.38 14.47 -8.03
C LEU A 11 4.22 12.99 -7.70
N THR A 12 4.28 12.10 -8.71
CA THR A 12 4.25 10.65 -8.49
C THR A 12 5.47 10.19 -7.71
N ALA A 13 6.67 10.66 -8.05
CA ALA A 13 7.89 10.33 -7.32
C ALA A 13 7.84 10.82 -5.86
N LEU A 14 7.37 12.05 -5.64
CA LEU A 14 7.16 12.60 -4.30
C LEU A 14 6.17 11.74 -3.49
N ARG A 15 5.04 11.34 -4.10
CA ARG A 15 4.06 10.47 -3.45
C ARG A 15 4.68 9.14 -3.04
N LEU A 16 5.40 8.47 -3.94
CA LEU A 16 6.07 7.19 -3.64
C LEU A 16 7.10 7.33 -2.51
N ALA A 17 7.86 8.43 -2.50
CA ALA A 17 8.83 8.70 -1.43
C ALA A 17 8.13 8.88 -0.06
N LEU A 18 7.04 9.67 -0.01
CA LEU A 18 6.28 9.87 1.22
C LEU A 18 5.64 8.57 1.70
N THR A 19 5.03 7.79 0.80
CA THR A 19 4.43 6.48 1.09
C THR A 19 5.43 5.50 1.69
N ALA A 20 6.71 5.56 1.28
CA ALA A 20 7.75 4.68 1.79
C ALA A 20 8.27 5.07 3.19
N ILE A 21 8.21 6.36 3.56
CA ILE A 21 8.84 6.89 4.77
C ILE A 21 7.82 7.07 5.91
N LEU A 22 6.58 7.42 5.58
CA LEU A 22 5.55 7.67 6.59
C LEU A 22 5.19 6.38 7.33
N PRO A 23 5.07 6.43 8.67
CA PRO A 23 4.69 5.28 9.47
C PRO A 23 3.30 4.78 9.08
N LEU A 24 3.03 3.51 9.36
CA LEU A 24 1.72 2.92 9.13
C LEU A 24 0.70 3.52 10.09
N THR A 25 -0.51 3.71 9.60
CA THR A 25 -1.67 4.00 10.43
C THR A 25 -2.13 2.71 11.14
N PRO A 26 -2.92 2.82 12.23
CA PRO A 26 -3.47 1.64 12.90
C PRO A 26 -4.27 0.73 11.96
N ASP A 27 -5.04 1.32 11.04
CA ASP A 27 -5.86 0.57 10.07
C ASP A 27 -4.98 -0.20 9.08
N GLU A 28 -3.90 0.41 8.58
CA GLU A 28 -2.96 -0.26 7.68
C GLU A 28 -2.22 -1.42 8.39
N ALA A 29 -1.81 -1.22 9.65
CA ALA A 29 -1.17 -2.27 10.44
C ALA A 29 -2.14 -3.45 10.71
N TYR A 30 -3.41 -3.13 10.95
CA TYR A 30 -4.47 -4.12 11.07
C TYR A 30 -4.67 -4.91 9.77
N TYR A 31 -4.80 -4.23 8.62
CA TYR A 31 -4.95 -4.89 7.33
C TYR A 31 -3.71 -5.68 6.91
N PHE A 32 -2.51 -5.22 7.26
CA PHE A 32 -1.28 -5.98 7.06
C PHE A 32 -1.27 -7.28 7.87
N THR A 33 -1.71 -7.23 9.13
CA THR A 33 -1.85 -8.44 9.96
C THR A 33 -2.84 -9.43 9.34
N TRP A 34 -3.95 -8.93 8.79
CA TRP A 34 -4.90 -9.76 8.04
C TRP A 34 -4.31 -10.32 6.74
N ALA A 35 -3.44 -9.58 6.04
CA ALA A 35 -2.74 -10.07 4.85
C ALA A 35 -1.83 -11.27 5.13
N GLN A 36 -1.23 -11.32 6.34
CA GLN A 36 -0.44 -12.46 6.80
C GLN A 36 -1.31 -13.71 7.05
N HIS A 37 -2.53 -13.51 7.56
CA HIS A 37 -3.49 -14.57 7.87
C HIS A 37 -4.81 -14.38 7.13
N LEU A 38 -4.77 -14.59 5.81
CA LEU A 38 -5.94 -14.39 4.96
C LEU A 38 -7.13 -15.24 5.44
N GLN A 39 -8.26 -14.56 5.60
CA GLN A 39 -9.56 -15.13 5.93
C GLN A 39 -10.62 -14.53 5.02
N ALA A 40 -11.69 -15.27 4.73
CA ALA A 40 -12.75 -14.86 3.79
C ALA A 40 -13.53 -13.61 4.22
N GLY A 41 -13.35 -13.14 5.44
CA GLY A 41 -13.84 -11.87 5.96
C GLY A 41 -13.19 -11.62 7.32
N TYR A 42 -12.93 -10.35 7.63
CA TYR A 42 -12.35 -9.94 8.91
C TYR A 42 -13.08 -8.70 9.36
N LEU A 43 -13.56 -8.72 10.62
CA LEU A 43 -14.38 -7.76 11.38
C LEU A 43 -15.43 -6.94 10.60
N ASP A 44 -15.04 -6.25 9.53
CA ASP A 44 -15.78 -5.17 8.88
C ASP A 44 -15.85 -5.28 7.34
N HIS A 45 -15.01 -6.10 6.67
CA HIS A 45 -14.89 -6.10 5.19
C HIS A 45 -14.58 -7.47 4.55
N PRO A 46 -14.86 -7.64 3.24
CA PRO A 46 -14.36 -8.76 2.42
C PRO A 46 -12.83 -8.65 2.15
N PRO A 47 -12.13 -9.76 1.81
CA PRO A 47 -10.67 -9.91 1.93
C PRO A 47 -9.83 -9.18 0.89
N MET A 48 -10.47 -8.42 0.00
CA MET A 48 -9.80 -7.79 -1.13
C MET A 48 -8.65 -6.88 -0.68
N VAL A 49 -8.80 -6.13 0.42
CA VAL A 49 -7.72 -5.27 0.94
C VAL A 49 -6.51 -6.09 1.37
N ALA A 50 -6.72 -7.15 2.14
CA ALA A 50 -5.66 -8.03 2.61
C ALA A 50 -4.98 -8.79 1.45
N LEU A 51 -5.72 -9.16 0.40
CA LEU A 51 -5.16 -9.77 -0.81
C LEU A 51 -4.23 -8.81 -1.55
N TRP A 52 -4.63 -7.55 -1.74
CA TRP A 52 -3.79 -6.56 -2.41
C TRP A 52 -2.55 -6.20 -1.61
N ILE A 53 -2.69 -6.06 -0.29
CA ILE A 53 -1.53 -5.85 0.60
C ILE A 53 -0.57 -7.03 0.47
N ARG A 54 -1.05 -8.28 0.48
CA ARG A 54 -0.20 -9.46 0.33
C ARG A 54 0.52 -9.50 -1.01
N LEU A 55 -0.13 -9.09 -2.09
CA LEU A 55 0.52 -8.97 -3.40
C LEU A 55 1.59 -7.88 -3.40
N GLY A 56 1.31 -6.72 -2.79
CA GLY A 56 2.27 -5.63 -2.69
C GLY A 56 3.49 -6.01 -1.85
N THR A 57 3.29 -6.67 -0.71
CA THR A 57 4.39 -7.14 0.14
C THR A 57 5.14 -8.33 -0.44
N ALA A 58 4.51 -9.15 -1.28
CA ALA A 58 5.21 -10.16 -2.07
C ALA A 58 6.19 -9.56 -3.09
N LEU A 59 5.93 -8.33 -3.58
CA LEU A 59 6.78 -7.65 -4.56
C LEU A 59 7.88 -6.80 -3.91
N LEU A 60 7.56 -6.07 -2.84
CA LEU A 60 8.45 -5.07 -2.22
C LEU A 60 8.78 -5.36 -0.74
N GLY A 61 8.44 -6.55 -0.24
CA GLY A 61 8.63 -6.95 1.15
C GLY A 61 7.63 -6.30 2.12
N ASP A 62 7.79 -6.64 3.39
CA ASP A 62 6.98 -6.11 4.51
C ASP A 62 7.40 -4.68 4.89
N THR A 63 7.31 -3.78 3.91
CA THR A 63 7.65 -2.36 4.04
C THR A 63 6.38 -1.50 3.90
N PRO A 64 6.37 -0.25 4.40
CA PRO A 64 5.24 0.66 4.20
C PRO A 64 4.89 0.84 2.72
N LEU A 65 5.91 0.86 1.85
CA LEU A 65 5.73 0.92 0.41
C LEU A 65 5.09 -0.36 -0.14
N GLY A 66 5.52 -1.54 0.30
CA GLY A 66 4.92 -2.82 -0.11
C GLY A 66 3.45 -2.94 0.30
N ILE A 67 3.09 -2.47 1.49
CA ILE A 67 1.72 -2.49 2.00
C ILE A 67 0.80 -1.59 1.16
N ARG A 68 1.25 -0.38 0.85
CA ARG A 68 0.46 0.66 0.15
C ARG A 68 0.57 0.64 -1.38
N LEU A 69 1.42 -0.23 -1.96
CA LEU A 69 1.66 -0.24 -3.42
C LEU A 69 0.39 -0.60 -4.19
N LEU A 70 -0.28 -1.66 -3.74
CA LEU A 70 -1.52 -2.18 -4.33
C LEU A 70 -2.69 -2.11 -3.35
N GLY A 71 -2.38 -2.02 -2.06
CA GLY A 71 -3.33 -1.72 -1.00
C GLY A 71 -3.69 -0.24 -0.93
N PRO A 72 -4.64 0.12 -0.05
CA PRO A 72 -4.97 1.51 0.24
C PRO A 72 -3.79 2.31 0.82
#